data_AF-A0A1D6NSI7-F1
#
_entry.id   AF-A0A1D6NSI7-F1
#
_cell.length_a   1.000
_cell.length_b   1.000
_cell.length_c   1.000
_cell.angle_alpha   90.00
_cell.angle_beta   90.00
_cell.angle_gamma   90.00
#
_symmetry.space_group_name_H-M   'P 1'
#
loop_
_entity.id
_entity.type
_entity.pdbx_description
1 polymer ?
#
loop_
_entity_poly.entity_id
_entity_poly.type
_entity_poly.pdbx_seq_one_letter_code
_entity_poly.pdbx_strand_id
1 'polypeptide(L)'
;MPPVPTMSVSSLDLSVGGMPGQGLGGPSLDLDLLSGCSSGLPYHMPAPVTEMERPMMVDMATRAMDELIRLAQAGEQIWVQGMPGDAREVLDVATYDSLFAKPGGAFRPPEINVEGSRDSGLVFMSAVALVDVFMDTNKWMEFFPGIVSKAQTVDVLVNGLCGRSESLIMMYEELHIMTPVVPTRELSFLRYCKQIEQGLWAVADVSLDGQRDAHYGVPSRSRRMPSGCLIADMSNGYSKVTWVEHLEIEHMLPINVLYRNLVLSGAAFGAHRWLAALQRACERFASLATLGVPHHDVAGVTPEGKRSMMRLSQRMVSSFCASLSSSPLQRWTLLSGTTDVSVCVSTHRSTDSGQPNGVVLSAATSIWLPVPGDHVFAFVRDENARSQWDVLSHGNQVQEVSRIPNGSNPGNCISLLRGLNANQNSMLILQESCADASGALVVYSPIDIPAANVVMSGEDPSGIPLLPSGFAILPDGRPGSSGAAAPPPPGCVVTVAFQILVSNLPSSRLNAESVATVNSLIGTTVQQIKAALNCAGP
;
A
#
# COMPACT_ATOMS: atom_id res chain seq x y z
N MET A 1 20.89 9.88 34.71
CA MET A 1 20.03 10.10 33.53
C MET A 1 18.70 10.63 34.00
N PRO A 2 18.18 11.73 33.44
CA PRO A 2 16.82 12.15 33.75
C PRO A 2 15.83 11.11 33.18
N PRO A 3 14.65 10.92 33.79
CA PRO A 3 13.64 10.01 33.27
C PRO A 3 13.15 10.49 31.89
N VAL A 4 13.10 9.59 30.92
CA VAL A 4 12.48 9.84 29.61
C VAL A 4 10.99 10.10 29.85
N PRO A 5 10.42 11.22 29.37
CA PRO A 5 8.99 11.49 29.54
C PRO A 5 8.18 10.39 28.85
N THR A 6 7.23 9.81 29.58
CA THR A 6 6.26 8.85 29.05
C THR A 6 5.33 9.58 28.07
N MET A 7 5.53 9.40 26.76
CA MET A 7 4.61 9.93 25.75
C MET A 7 3.33 9.09 25.77
N SER A 8 2.19 9.72 26.05
CA SER A 8 0.91 9.03 26.18
C SER A 8 0.10 9.14 24.90
N VAL A 9 -0.24 8.01 24.28
CA VAL A 9 -1.37 7.97 23.35
C VAL A 9 -2.63 7.88 24.19
N SER A 10 -3.47 8.91 24.13
CA SER A 10 -4.78 8.88 24.78
C SER A 10 -5.63 7.78 24.16
N SER A 11 -6.06 6.80 24.97
CA SER A 11 -7.17 5.92 24.62
C SER A 11 -8.40 6.80 24.39
N LEU A 12 -9.14 6.60 23.29
CA LEU A 12 -10.41 7.26 23.10
C LEU A 12 -11.35 6.85 24.25
N ASP A 13 -11.82 7.82 25.04
CA ASP A 13 -12.84 7.60 26.06
C ASP A 13 -14.19 7.50 25.35
N LEU A 14 -14.57 6.29 24.95
CA LEU A 14 -15.76 5.99 24.18
C LEU A 14 -17.03 5.98 25.06
N SER A 15 -17.28 7.07 25.80
CA SER A 15 -18.53 7.26 26.53
C SER A 15 -19.62 7.83 25.62
N VAL A 16 -20.25 6.96 24.82
CA VAL A 16 -21.48 7.33 24.08
C VAL A 16 -22.63 7.36 25.08
N GLY A 17 -23.26 8.52 25.24
CA GLY A 17 -24.39 8.73 26.16
C GLY A 17 -25.49 7.67 25.97
N GLY A 18 -25.76 6.92 27.04
CA GLY A 18 -26.69 5.79 27.03
C GLY A 18 -28.13 6.22 26.77
N MET A 19 -28.79 5.54 25.84
CA MET A 19 -30.25 5.50 25.71
C MET A 19 -30.77 4.17 26.30
N PRO A 20 -31.87 4.16 27.07
CA PRO A 20 -32.32 2.97 27.77
C PRO A 20 -33.11 2.02 26.85
N GLY A 21 -32.60 0.79 26.72
CA GLY A 21 -33.33 -0.48 26.70
C GLY A 21 -34.34 -0.77 25.59
N GLN A 22 -34.04 -1.81 24.79
CA GLN A 22 -34.86 -3.04 24.73
C GLN A 22 -34.05 -4.17 24.11
N GLY A 23 -33.98 -5.30 24.82
CA GLY A 23 -33.20 -6.47 24.43
C GLY A 23 -33.83 -7.25 23.29
N LEU A 24 -33.06 -7.48 22.23
CA LEU A 24 -33.27 -8.53 21.24
C LEU A 24 -31.88 -9.10 20.93
N GLY A 25 -31.76 -10.43 21.07
CA GLY A 25 -30.50 -11.16 20.93
C GLY A 25 -29.85 -10.94 19.57
N GLY A 26 -28.71 -10.24 19.57
CA GLY A 26 -27.80 -10.16 18.43
C GLY A 26 -27.02 -11.46 18.26
N PRO A 27 -26.47 -11.73 17.06
CA PRO A 27 -25.66 -12.92 16.83
C PRO A 27 -24.46 -12.91 17.78
N SER A 28 -24.21 -14.06 18.41
CA SER A 28 -23.06 -14.28 19.29
C SER A 28 -21.77 -14.10 18.48
N LEU A 29 -21.13 -12.93 18.58
CA LEU A 29 -19.78 -12.71 18.07
C LEU A 29 -18.80 -13.48 18.95
N ASP A 30 -18.15 -14.49 18.39
CA ASP A 30 -17.10 -15.24 19.09
C ASP A 30 -15.82 -14.39 19.15
N LEU A 31 -15.72 -13.57 20.20
CA LEU A 31 -14.58 -12.68 20.48
C LEU A 31 -13.26 -13.42 20.72
N ASP A 32 -13.31 -14.74 20.99
CA ASP A 32 -12.11 -15.56 21.12
C ASP A 32 -11.44 -15.78 19.75
N LEU A 33 -12.18 -15.72 18.64
CA LEU A 33 -11.61 -15.72 17.28
C LEU A 33 -10.84 -14.44 16.94
N LEU A 34 -11.16 -13.32 17.59
CA LEU A 34 -10.45 -12.04 17.46
C LEU A 34 -9.26 -11.93 18.43
N SER A 35 -9.34 -12.66 19.56
CA SER A 35 -8.30 -12.68 20.60
C SER A 35 -7.27 -13.80 20.40
N GLY A 36 -7.49 -14.70 19.44
CA GLY A 36 -6.60 -15.79 19.10
C GLY A 36 -5.21 -15.27 18.74
N CYS A 37 -4.25 -15.55 19.63
CA CYS A 37 -2.83 -15.43 19.36
C CYS A 37 -2.48 -16.06 18.00
N SER A 38 -1.41 -15.58 17.38
CA SER A 38 -0.80 -16.01 16.12
C SER A 38 -0.37 -17.49 16.06
N SER A 39 -1.28 -18.42 16.33
CA SER A 39 -1.12 -19.87 16.17
C SER A 39 -1.93 -20.37 14.97
N GLY A 40 -1.92 -19.61 13.87
CA GLY A 40 -2.12 -20.16 12.53
C GLY A 40 -0.83 -20.86 12.09
N LEU A 41 -0.95 -21.84 11.18
CA LEU A 41 0.12 -22.71 10.67
C LEU A 41 1.51 -22.02 10.62
N PRO A 42 2.60 -22.70 11.05
CA PRO A 42 3.93 -22.12 10.98
C PRO A 42 4.21 -21.63 9.56
N TYR A 43 4.50 -20.34 9.44
CA TYR A 43 4.96 -19.72 8.21
C TYR A 43 6.19 -20.49 7.74
N HIS A 44 6.07 -21.26 6.67
CA HIS A 44 7.24 -21.87 6.06
C HIS A 44 7.85 -20.86 5.10
N MET A 45 8.80 -20.09 5.64
CA MET A 45 9.69 -19.31 4.80
C MET A 45 10.40 -20.24 3.81
N PRO A 46 10.61 -19.79 2.56
CA PRO A 46 11.42 -20.54 1.62
C PRO A 46 12.79 -20.83 2.25
N ALA A 47 13.23 -22.09 2.19
CA ALA A 47 14.54 -22.47 2.71
C ALA A 47 15.66 -21.75 1.93
N PRO A 48 16.83 -21.47 2.54
CA PRO A 48 18.00 -21.00 1.81
C PRO A 48 18.39 -21.96 0.68
N VAL A 49 19.06 -21.46 -0.36
CA VAL A 49 19.38 -22.22 -1.56
C VAL A 49 20.57 -23.15 -1.31
N THR A 50 20.45 -24.41 -1.72
CA THR A 50 21.58 -25.35 -1.59
C THR A 50 22.65 -25.07 -2.64
N GLU A 51 23.91 -25.42 -2.34
CA GLU A 51 25.03 -25.26 -3.29
C GLU A 51 24.80 -25.96 -4.64
N MET A 52 24.04 -27.06 -4.65
CA MET A 52 23.70 -27.81 -5.87
C MET A 52 22.64 -27.10 -6.72
N GLU A 53 21.70 -26.39 -6.09
CA GLU A 53 20.63 -25.65 -6.78
C GLU A 53 21.15 -24.32 -7.37
N ARG A 54 22.18 -23.72 -6.76
CA ARG A 54 22.66 -22.38 -7.12
C ARG A 54 22.99 -22.22 -8.62
N PRO A 55 23.74 -23.11 -9.29
CA PRO A 55 24.03 -22.97 -10.71
C PRO A 55 22.77 -22.99 -11.59
N MET A 56 21.77 -23.80 -11.22
CA MET A 56 20.49 -23.88 -11.93
C MET A 56 19.70 -22.57 -11.81
N MET A 57 19.75 -21.94 -10.63
CA MET A 57 19.11 -20.64 -10.38
C MET A 57 19.79 -19.51 -11.14
N VAL A 58 21.13 -19.51 -11.23
CA VAL A 58 21.86 -18.51 -12.05
C VAL A 58 21.46 -18.63 -13.53
N ASP A 59 21.42 -19.85 -14.06
CA ASP A 59 21.02 -20.12 -15.45
C ASP A 59 19.55 -19.73 -15.72
N MET A 60 18.64 -20.01 -14.77
CA MET A 60 17.25 -19.56 -14.83
C MET A 60 17.13 -18.03 -14.86
N ALA A 61 17.82 -17.34 -13.94
CA ALA A 61 17.79 -15.89 -13.87
C ALA A 61 18.41 -15.22 -15.11
N THR A 62 19.45 -15.81 -15.68
CA THR A 62 20.08 -15.32 -16.92
C THR A 62 19.09 -15.39 -18.09
N ARG A 63 18.37 -16.50 -18.25
CA ARG A 63 17.32 -16.61 -19.27
C ARG A 63 16.17 -15.63 -19.05
N ALA A 64 15.73 -15.47 -17.80
CA ALA A 64 14.66 -14.53 -17.47
C ALA A 64 15.07 -13.08 -17.75
N MET A 65 16.34 -12.73 -17.56
CA MET A 65 16.89 -11.42 -17.94
C MET A 65 16.81 -11.19 -19.45
N ASP A 66 17.25 -12.17 -20.26
CA ASP A 66 17.19 -12.06 -21.72
C ASP A 66 15.74 -11.94 -22.22
N GLU A 67 14.81 -12.68 -21.59
CA GLU A 67 13.38 -12.61 -21.88
C GLU A 67 12.78 -11.26 -21.50
N LEU A 68 13.06 -10.75 -20.29
CA LEU A 68 12.61 -9.44 -19.83
C LEU A 68 13.06 -8.33 -20.79
N ILE A 69 14.33 -8.33 -21.19
CA ILE A 69 14.87 -7.32 -22.11
C ILE A 69 14.06 -7.32 -23.42
N ARG A 70 13.76 -8.51 -23.97
CA ARG A 70 12.93 -8.64 -25.17
C ARG A 70 11.51 -8.15 -24.95
N LEU A 71 10.87 -8.51 -23.83
CA LEU A 71 9.51 -8.07 -23.49
C LEU A 71 9.43 -6.55 -23.32
N ALA A 72 10.40 -5.96 -22.62
CA ALA A 72 10.45 -4.51 -22.40
C ALA A 72 10.69 -3.73 -23.69
N GLN A 73 11.47 -4.28 -24.64
CA GLN A 73 11.77 -3.65 -25.92
C GLN A 73 10.78 -3.99 -27.06
N ALA A 74 9.90 -4.98 -26.87
CA ALA A 74 8.96 -5.42 -27.89
C ALA A 74 8.00 -4.27 -28.30
N GLY A 75 7.66 -4.16 -29.58
CA GLY A 75 6.62 -3.21 -30.01
C GLY A 75 5.20 -3.73 -29.75
N GLU A 76 4.27 -3.29 -30.58
CA GLU A 76 2.90 -3.79 -30.71
C GLU A 76 2.81 -5.28 -31.14
N GLN A 77 3.95 -5.98 -31.22
CA GLN A 77 4.02 -7.38 -31.63
C GLN A 77 3.54 -8.35 -30.55
N ILE A 78 3.75 -8.02 -29.27
CA ILE A 78 3.38 -8.88 -28.12
C ILE A 78 2.44 -8.12 -27.18
N TRP A 79 2.44 -6.80 -27.26
CA TRP A 79 1.66 -5.92 -26.40
C TRP A 79 0.45 -5.39 -27.17
N VAL A 80 -0.73 -5.65 -26.62
CA VAL A 80 -1.99 -5.14 -27.13
C VAL A 80 -2.35 -3.92 -26.32
N GLN A 81 -2.56 -2.79 -26.98
CA GLN A 81 -3.15 -1.63 -26.31
C GLN A 81 -4.62 -1.91 -26.01
N GLY A 82 -5.10 -1.46 -24.85
CA GLY A 82 -6.49 -1.57 -24.48
C GLY A 82 -7.44 -0.74 -25.36
N MET A 83 -8.53 -0.25 -24.78
CA MET A 83 -9.47 0.61 -25.49
C MET A 83 -8.82 1.95 -25.90
N PRO A 84 -9.29 2.63 -26.97
CA PRO A 84 -8.79 3.95 -27.34
C PRO A 84 -8.89 4.94 -26.16
N GLY A 85 -7.74 5.42 -25.66
CA GLY A 85 -7.63 6.30 -24.49
C GLY A 85 -7.10 5.62 -23.22
N ASP A 86 -7.02 4.29 -23.18
CA ASP A 86 -6.28 3.54 -22.16
C ASP A 86 -4.88 3.23 -22.71
N ALA A 87 -3.86 3.89 -22.16
CA ALA A 87 -2.47 3.72 -22.58
C ALA A 87 -1.84 2.41 -22.09
N ARG A 88 -2.59 1.59 -21.32
CA ARG A 88 -2.09 0.35 -20.74
C ARG A 88 -1.90 -0.70 -21.82
N GLU A 89 -0.69 -1.25 -21.84
CA GLU A 89 -0.33 -2.37 -22.69
C GLU A 89 -0.53 -3.68 -21.94
N VAL A 90 -1.31 -4.59 -22.52
CA VAL A 90 -1.64 -5.92 -21.98
C VAL A 90 -0.97 -6.99 -22.84
N LEU A 91 -0.50 -8.06 -22.22
CA LEU A 91 0.20 -9.15 -22.90
C LEU A 91 -0.76 -9.98 -23.77
N ASP A 92 -0.43 -10.16 -25.05
CA ASP A 92 -1.03 -11.20 -25.88
C ASP A 92 -0.44 -12.56 -25.51
N VAL A 93 -1.17 -13.32 -24.70
CA VAL A 93 -0.70 -14.60 -24.15
C VAL A 93 -0.40 -15.63 -25.26
N ALA A 94 -1.18 -15.66 -26.33
CA ALA A 94 -0.98 -16.62 -27.42
C ALA A 94 0.31 -16.31 -28.19
N THR A 95 0.57 -15.03 -28.45
CA THR A 95 1.78 -14.57 -29.11
C THR A 95 2.99 -14.77 -28.21
N TYR A 96 2.88 -14.45 -26.93
CA TYR A 96 3.90 -14.74 -25.93
C TYR A 96 4.25 -16.23 -25.90
N ASP A 97 3.25 -17.11 -25.75
CA ASP A 97 3.46 -18.56 -25.71
C ASP A 97 4.11 -19.06 -27.02
N SER A 98 3.77 -18.48 -28.18
CA SER A 98 4.42 -18.84 -29.47
C SER A 98 5.91 -18.49 -29.55
N LEU A 99 6.34 -17.43 -28.87
CA LEU A 99 7.71 -16.90 -28.92
C LEU A 99 8.61 -17.51 -27.84
N PHE A 100 8.05 -17.83 -26.67
CA PHE A 100 8.83 -18.20 -25.48
C PHE A 100 8.57 -19.62 -24.97
N ALA A 101 7.48 -20.30 -25.37
CA ALA A 101 7.21 -21.64 -24.86
C ALA A 101 8.22 -22.68 -25.36
N LYS A 102 8.65 -23.57 -24.45
CA LYS A 102 9.48 -24.72 -24.80
C LYS A 102 8.69 -25.69 -25.69
N PRO A 103 9.34 -26.39 -26.64
CA PRO A 103 8.69 -27.45 -27.42
C PRO A 103 8.05 -28.49 -26.50
N GLY A 104 6.72 -28.63 -26.56
CA GLY A 104 5.94 -29.56 -25.72
C GLY A 104 5.41 -28.99 -24.39
N GLY A 105 5.64 -27.70 -24.08
CA GLY A 105 5.30 -27.08 -22.79
C GLY A 105 3.99 -26.27 -22.74
N ALA A 106 3.13 -26.35 -23.77
CA ALA A 106 1.98 -25.44 -23.93
C ALA A 106 0.75 -25.77 -23.06
N PHE A 107 0.80 -26.75 -22.16
CA PHE A 107 -0.36 -27.07 -21.33
C PHE A 107 -0.37 -26.22 -20.06
N ARG A 108 -1.12 -25.11 -20.11
CA ARG A 108 -1.52 -24.33 -18.94
C ARG A 108 -2.86 -24.87 -18.41
N PRO A 109 -2.97 -25.32 -17.15
CA PRO A 109 -4.24 -25.72 -16.56
C PRO A 109 -5.28 -24.60 -16.64
N PRO A 110 -6.59 -24.91 -16.82
CA PRO A 110 -7.65 -23.89 -16.90
C PRO A 110 -7.78 -23.00 -15.65
N GLU A 111 -7.25 -23.47 -14.53
CA GLU A 111 -7.24 -22.77 -13.25
C GLU A 111 -6.17 -21.66 -13.20
N ILE A 112 -5.21 -21.60 -14.13
CA ILE A 112 -4.17 -20.58 -14.14
C ILE A 112 -4.58 -19.43 -15.04
N ASN A 113 -4.70 -18.24 -14.45
CA ASN A 113 -4.85 -16.98 -15.16
C ASN A 113 -3.48 -16.34 -15.41
N VAL A 114 -3.26 -15.82 -16.62
CA VAL A 114 -2.06 -15.04 -16.95
C VAL A 114 -2.41 -13.55 -16.91
N GLU A 115 -1.71 -12.82 -16.08
CA GLU A 115 -1.80 -11.36 -16.00
C GLU A 115 -0.47 -10.79 -16.50
N GLY A 116 -0.48 -10.09 -17.63
CA GLY A 116 0.70 -9.49 -18.22
C GLY A 116 0.46 -8.03 -18.62
N SER A 117 1.31 -7.12 -18.19
CA SER A 117 1.21 -5.69 -18.52
C SER A 117 2.56 -5.02 -18.64
N ARG A 118 2.61 -3.94 -19.43
CA ARG A 118 3.77 -3.07 -19.57
C ARG A 118 3.38 -1.60 -19.46
N ASP A 119 4.27 -0.81 -18.87
CA ASP A 119 4.16 0.65 -18.89
C ASP A 119 5.55 1.30 -18.95
N SER A 120 5.63 2.55 -19.40
CA SER A 120 6.87 3.31 -19.52
C SER A 120 6.71 4.76 -19.08
N GLY A 121 7.66 5.27 -18.31
CA GLY A 121 7.60 6.64 -17.80
C GLY A 121 8.95 7.20 -17.41
N LEU A 122 8.98 8.52 -17.20
CA LEU A 122 10.15 9.22 -16.66
C LEU A 122 10.02 9.36 -15.14
N VAL A 123 11.14 9.20 -14.45
CA VAL A 123 11.26 9.40 -12.99
C VAL A 123 12.46 10.28 -12.69
N PHE A 124 12.34 11.17 -11.69
CA PHE A 124 13.41 12.08 -11.31
C PHE A 124 14.36 11.42 -10.30
N MET A 125 15.12 10.45 -10.79
CA MET A 125 16.14 9.71 -10.04
C MET A 125 17.10 9.06 -11.04
N SER A 126 18.39 8.94 -10.71
CA SER A 126 19.35 8.26 -11.58
C SER A 126 19.14 6.74 -11.57
N ALA A 127 19.56 6.07 -12.65
CA ALA A 127 19.38 4.63 -12.80
C ALA A 127 20.08 3.85 -11.69
N VAL A 128 21.28 4.29 -11.29
CA VAL A 128 22.05 3.68 -10.18
C VAL A 128 21.31 3.82 -8.85
N ALA A 129 20.73 4.98 -8.56
CA ALA A 129 19.99 5.19 -7.31
C ALA A 129 18.70 4.36 -7.27
N LEU A 130 18.02 4.19 -8.41
CA LEU A 130 16.87 3.29 -8.52
C LEU A 130 17.26 1.83 -8.26
N VAL A 131 18.36 1.37 -8.86
CA VAL A 131 18.89 0.02 -8.60
C VAL A 131 19.23 -0.18 -7.13
N ASP A 132 19.83 0.82 -6.47
CA ASP A 132 20.12 0.78 -5.02
C ASP A 132 18.85 0.65 -4.17
N VAL A 133 17.73 1.22 -4.61
CA VAL A 133 16.42 1.07 -3.96
C VAL A 133 15.85 -0.32 -4.22
N PHE A 134 15.93 -0.82 -5.45
CA PHE A 134 15.31 -2.09 -5.84
C PHE A 134 16.03 -3.32 -5.27
N MET A 135 17.32 -3.21 -5.03
CA MET A 135 18.14 -4.27 -4.43
C MET A 135 18.17 -4.23 -2.89
N ASP A 136 17.66 -3.15 -2.26
CA ASP A 136 17.54 -3.01 -0.81
C ASP A 136 16.10 -3.26 -0.38
N THR A 137 15.86 -4.37 0.31
CA THR A 137 14.51 -4.80 0.70
C THR A 137 13.76 -3.80 1.57
N ASN A 138 14.46 -3.03 2.43
CA ASN A 138 13.81 -2.03 3.27
C ASN A 138 13.38 -0.82 2.43
N LYS A 139 14.25 -0.35 1.54
CA LYS A 139 13.91 0.76 0.61
C LYS A 139 12.83 0.36 -0.39
N TRP A 140 12.83 -0.89 -0.85
CA TRP A 140 11.78 -1.46 -1.69
C TRP A 140 10.41 -1.30 -1.03
N MET A 141 10.27 -1.73 0.23
CA MET A 141 9.02 -1.56 0.99
C MET A 141 8.69 -0.09 1.27
N GLU A 142 9.68 0.77 1.46
CA GLU A 142 9.48 2.22 1.67
C GLU A 142 8.97 2.93 0.41
N PHE A 143 9.45 2.52 -0.77
CA PHE A 143 9.02 3.08 -2.06
C PHE A 143 7.64 2.58 -2.49
N PHE A 144 7.29 1.35 -2.12
CA PHE A 144 6.07 0.70 -2.57
C PHE A 144 5.13 0.23 -1.44
N PRO A 145 4.86 1.03 -0.39
CA PRO A 145 4.09 0.56 0.77
C PRO A 145 2.65 0.20 0.40
N GLY A 146 2.09 0.82 -0.64
CA GLY A 146 0.76 0.50 -1.15
C GLY A 146 0.68 -0.78 -1.99
N ILE A 147 1.82 -1.31 -2.47
CA ILE A 147 1.88 -2.48 -3.35
C ILE A 147 2.51 -3.68 -2.64
N VAL A 148 3.56 -3.46 -1.85
CA VAL A 148 4.32 -4.46 -1.11
C VAL A 148 3.99 -4.34 0.37
N SER A 149 3.28 -5.32 0.93
CA SER A 149 3.00 -5.35 2.37
C SER A 149 4.15 -5.93 3.18
N LYS A 150 4.93 -6.82 2.57
CA LYS A 150 6.07 -7.49 3.20
C LYS A 150 7.07 -7.90 2.14
N ALA A 151 8.35 -7.78 2.44
CA ALA A 151 9.42 -8.34 1.62
C ALA A 151 10.60 -8.77 2.51
N GLN A 152 11.32 -9.79 2.06
CA GLN A 152 12.51 -10.29 2.73
C GLN A 152 13.49 -10.90 1.72
N THR A 153 14.78 -10.59 1.86
CA THR A 153 15.84 -11.34 1.18
C THR A 153 16.03 -12.68 1.90
N VAL A 154 15.77 -13.77 1.20
CA VAL A 154 15.93 -15.14 1.72
C VAL A 154 17.39 -15.57 1.62
N ASP A 155 18.04 -15.30 0.49
CA ASP A 155 19.42 -15.69 0.25
C ASP A 155 20.11 -14.76 -0.76
N VAL A 156 21.44 -14.65 -0.69
CA VAL A 156 22.26 -13.91 -1.65
C VAL A 156 23.07 -14.93 -2.45
N LEU A 157 22.67 -15.16 -3.70
CA LEU A 157 23.24 -16.23 -4.53
C LEU A 157 24.51 -15.78 -5.24
N VAL A 158 24.51 -14.53 -5.73
CA VAL A 158 25.68 -13.91 -6.34
C VAL A 158 25.78 -12.49 -5.81
N ASN A 159 26.90 -12.17 -5.17
CA ASN A 159 27.20 -10.82 -4.75
C ASN A 159 28.01 -10.13 -5.86
N GLY A 160 27.30 -9.45 -6.75
CA GLY A 160 27.87 -8.74 -7.89
C GLY A 160 28.70 -7.52 -7.49
N LEU A 161 29.13 -6.74 -8.48
CA LEU A 161 29.93 -5.53 -8.28
C LEU A 161 29.18 -4.54 -7.39
N CYS A 162 29.68 -4.35 -6.16
CA CYS A 162 29.07 -3.53 -5.11
C CYS A 162 27.61 -3.89 -4.78
N GLY A 163 27.21 -5.16 -4.93
CA GLY A 163 25.82 -5.55 -4.72
C GLY A 163 24.85 -5.05 -5.79
N ARG A 164 25.35 -4.51 -6.91
CA ARG A 164 24.54 -4.02 -8.04
C ARG A 164 24.62 -4.91 -9.27
N SER A 165 25.59 -4.68 -10.15
CA SER A 165 25.68 -5.37 -11.43
C SER A 165 26.16 -6.80 -11.22
N GLU A 166 25.52 -7.74 -11.90
CA GLU A 166 25.74 -9.18 -11.74
C GLU A 166 25.32 -9.72 -10.37
N SER A 167 24.45 -8.99 -9.64
CA SER A 167 23.94 -9.43 -8.35
C SER A 167 22.66 -10.24 -8.51
N LEU A 168 22.60 -11.38 -7.82
CA LEU A 168 21.45 -12.26 -7.80
C LEU A 168 21.06 -12.58 -6.36
N ILE A 169 19.81 -12.29 -6.01
CA ILE A 169 19.23 -12.57 -4.70
C ILE A 169 17.96 -13.39 -4.85
N MET A 170 17.67 -14.22 -3.84
CA MET A 170 16.38 -14.87 -3.67
C MET A 170 15.56 -14.03 -2.69
N MET A 171 14.32 -13.71 -3.06
CA MET A 171 13.43 -12.88 -2.28
C MET A 171 12.07 -13.54 -2.09
N TYR A 172 11.44 -13.21 -0.97
CA TYR A 172 10.03 -13.43 -0.72
C TYR A 172 9.34 -12.06 -0.62
N GLU A 173 8.17 -11.90 -1.24
CA GLU A 173 7.33 -10.73 -1.06
C GLU A 173 5.84 -11.07 -1.02
N GLU A 174 5.07 -10.18 -0.38
CA GLU A 174 3.61 -10.21 -0.36
C GLU A 174 3.08 -8.94 -1.04
N LEU A 175 2.35 -9.12 -2.14
CA LEU A 175 1.68 -8.04 -2.84
C LEU A 175 0.26 -7.85 -2.32
N HIS A 176 -0.14 -6.60 -2.13
CA HIS A 176 -1.48 -6.25 -1.66
C HIS A 176 -2.10 -5.09 -2.44
N ILE A 177 -3.40 -4.94 -2.23
CA ILE A 177 -4.12 -3.71 -2.48
C ILE A 177 -4.66 -3.20 -1.13
N MET A 178 -4.97 -1.91 -1.08
CA MET A 178 -5.36 -1.20 0.15
C MET A 178 -6.79 -1.54 0.61
N THR A 179 -7.06 -2.82 0.87
CA THR A 179 -8.35 -3.32 1.35
C THR A 179 -8.21 -4.71 1.99
N PRO A 180 -8.99 -5.01 3.05
CA PRO A 180 -8.97 -6.32 3.70
C PRO A 180 -9.76 -7.40 2.94
N VAL A 181 -10.46 -7.05 1.84
CA VAL A 181 -11.36 -7.99 1.14
C VAL A 181 -10.76 -8.60 -0.12
N VAL A 182 -9.51 -8.27 -0.44
CA VAL A 182 -8.75 -8.91 -1.51
C VAL A 182 -7.51 -9.56 -0.90
N PRO A 183 -7.36 -10.89 -1.02
CA PRO A 183 -6.20 -11.60 -0.49
C PRO A 183 -4.88 -11.09 -1.08
N THR A 184 -3.82 -11.19 -0.29
CA THR A 184 -2.46 -10.92 -0.77
C THR A 184 -2.01 -11.99 -1.78
N ARG A 185 -1.05 -11.63 -2.63
CA ARG A 185 -0.34 -12.55 -3.51
C ARG A 185 1.06 -12.77 -2.96
N GLU A 186 1.38 -14.01 -2.59
CA GLU A 186 2.69 -14.37 -2.06
C GLU A 186 3.60 -14.81 -3.20
N LEU A 187 4.82 -14.30 -3.25
CA LEU A 187 5.77 -14.59 -4.33
C LEU A 187 7.13 -14.94 -3.75
N SER A 188 7.69 -16.05 -4.21
CA SER A 188 9.09 -16.44 -4.00
C SER A 188 9.78 -16.40 -5.36
N PHE A 189 10.82 -15.58 -5.50
CA PHE A 189 11.45 -15.31 -6.79
C PHE A 189 12.93 -14.95 -6.68
N LEU A 190 13.62 -15.11 -7.80
CA LEU A 190 14.98 -14.65 -8.04
C LEU A 190 14.93 -13.24 -8.60
N ARG A 191 15.69 -12.31 -8.01
CA ARG A 191 15.92 -10.96 -8.54
C ARG A 191 17.37 -10.83 -9.00
N TYR A 192 17.55 -10.66 -10.30
CA TYR A 192 18.85 -10.49 -10.95
C TYR A 192 19.00 -9.08 -11.48
N CYS A 193 20.05 -8.39 -11.05
CA CYS A 193 20.36 -7.03 -11.46
C CYS A 193 21.62 -7.02 -12.32
N LYS A 194 21.53 -6.36 -13.49
CA LYS A 194 22.62 -6.27 -14.45
C LYS A 194 22.68 -4.89 -15.06
N GLN A 195 23.90 -4.34 -15.11
CA GLN A 195 24.18 -3.21 -15.97
C GLN A 195 24.46 -3.73 -17.39
N ILE A 196 23.59 -3.39 -18.34
CA ILE A 196 23.74 -3.82 -19.74
C ILE A 196 24.86 -3.03 -20.40
N GLU A 197 24.84 -1.72 -20.22
CA GLU A 197 25.86 -0.77 -20.66
C GLU A 197 25.86 0.48 -19.75
N GLN A 198 26.72 1.46 -20.04
CA GLN A 198 26.80 2.66 -19.21
C GLN A 198 25.47 3.42 -19.22
N GLY A 199 24.85 3.58 -18.04
CA GLY A 199 23.56 4.25 -17.89
C GLY A 199 22.33 3.40 -18.24
N LEU A 200 22.49 2.13 -18.63
CA LEU A 200 21.38 1.22 -18.92
C LEU A 200 21.43 0.00 -18.00
N TRP A 201 20.38 -0.18 -17.21
CA TRP A 201 20.23 -1.23 -16.21
C TRP A 201 18.99 -2.07 -16.48
N ALA A 202 19.06 -3.33 -16.07
CA ALA A 202 17.93 -4.23 -16.03
C ALA A 202 17.86 -4.92 -14.66
N VAL A 203 16.65 -5.00 -14.11
CA VAL A 203 16.34 -5.79 -12.91
C VAL A 203 15.26 -6.78 -13.31
N ALA A 204 15.60 -8.07 -13.28
CA ALA A 204 14.73 -9.15 -13.71
C ALA A 204 14.33 -10.06 -12.55
N ASP A 205 13.04 -10.32 -12.46
CA ASP A 205 12.40 -11.14 -11.45
C ASP A 205 11.78 -12.40 -12.08
N VAL A 206 12.01 -13.57 -11.49
CA VAL A 206 11.40 -14.83 -11.94
C VAL A 206 11.19 -15.80 -10.78
N SER A 207 10.00 -16.38 -10.68
CA SER A 207 9.68 -17.38 -9.67
C SER A 207 10.34 -18.72 -9.95
N LEU A 208 10.67 -19.44 -8.88
CA LEU A 208 11.18 -20.80 -8.96
C LEU A 208 10.07 -21.77 -9.41
N ASP A 209 10.46 -22.91 -9.96
CA ASP A 209 9.50 -23.99 -10.26
C ASP A 209 8.97 -24.61 -8.96
N GLY A 210 7.65 -24.86 -8.90
CA GLY A 210 6.90 -25.24 -7.70
C GLY A 210 7.29 -26.57 -7.02
N GLN A 211 8.30 -27.29 -7.53
CA GLN A 211 8.84 -28.49 -6.90
C GLN A 211 9.50 -28.19 -5.55
N ARG A 212 10.13 -27.02 -5.40
CA ARG A 212 10.84 -26.65 -4.16
C ARG A 212 9.88 -26.32 -3.01
N ASP A 213 8.82 -25.57 -3.31
CA ASP A 213 7.83 -25.16 -2.31
C ASP A 213 7.00 -26.36 -1.82
N ALA A 214 6.75 -27.35 -2.68
CA ALA A 214 6.05 -28.60 -2.31
C ALA A 214 6.80 -29.46 -1.28
N HIS A 215 8.12 -29.31 -1.16
CA HIS A 215 8.93 -30.02 -0.16
C HIS A 215 8.91 -29.38 1.23
N TYR A 216 8.55 -28.10 1.33
CA TYR A 216 8.63 -27.31 2.58
C TYR A 216 7.31 -26.66 2.99
N GLY A 217 6.21 -26.79 2.23
CA GLY A 217 4.93 -26.20 2.60
C GLY A 217 3.84 -26.28 1.52
N VAL A 218 2.85 -25.39 1.62
CA VAL A 218 1.83 -25.20 0.57
C VAL A 218 2.46 -24.41 -0.57
N PRO A 219 2.39 -24.88 -1.83
CA PRO A 219 2.94 -24.17 -2.98
C PRO A 219 2.36 -22.76 -3.10
N SER A 220 3.16 -21.79 -3.52
CA SER A 220 2.60 -20.48 -3.84
C SER A 220 1.60 -20.59 -4.99
N ARG A 221 0.45 -19.96 -4.79
CA ARG A 221 -0.65 -19.87 -5.77
C ARG A 221 -0.42 -18.77 -6.81
N SER A 222 0.67 -18.03 -6.68
CA SER A 222 1.07 -16.96 -7.58
C SER A 222 2.52 -17.17 -7.98
N ARG A 223 2.79 -17.08 -9.27
CA ARG A 223 4.13 -17.23 -9.83
C ARG A 223 4.43 -16.01 -10.67
N ARG A 224 5.60 -15.40 -10.44
CA ARG A 224 6.12 -14.35 -11.29
C ARG A 224 6.86 -15.00 -12.46
N MET A 225 6.36 -14.77 -13.67
CA MET A 225 7.07 -15.06 -14.91
C MET A 225 8.10 -13.96 -15.16
N PRO A 226 9.03 -14.07 -16.13
CA PRO A 226 10.04 -13.03 -16.39
C PRO A 226 9.43 -11.61 -16.42
N SER A 227 9.73 -10.86 -15.35
CA SER A 227 9.16 -9.55 -15.02
C SER A 227 10.27 -8.62 -14.52
N GLY A 228 9.96 -7.35 -14.27
CA GLY A 228 10.89 -6.38 -13.71
C GLY A 228 10.95 -5.12 -14.56
N CYS A 229 12.14 -4.52 -14.70
CA CYS A 229 12.25 -3.26 -15.43
C CYS A 229 13.58 -3.04 -16.16
N LEU A 230 13.49 -2.24 -17.21
CA LEU A 230 14.63 -1.56 -17.84
C LEU A 230 14.69 -0.11 -17.38
N ILE A 231 15.88 0.35 -17.02
CA ILE A 231 16.13 1.69 -16.49
C ILE A 231 17.25 2.34 -17.29
N ALA A 232 16.95 3.42 -17.99
CA ALA A 232 17.90 4.15 -18.81
C ALA A 232 18.07 5.58 -18.30
N ASP A 233 19.31 5.97 -17.97
CA ASP A 233 19.66 7.35 -17.64
C ASP A 233 19.39 8.26 -18.85
N MET A 234 18.79 9.42 -18.59
CA MET A 234 18.52 10.45 -19.59
C MET A 234 19.44 11.65 -19.35
N SER A 235 19.74 12.40 -20.42
CA SER A 235 20.65 13.56 -20.35
C SER A 235 20.16 14.72 -19.48
N ASN A 236 18.88 14.72 -19.09
CA ASN A 236 18.23 15.74 -18.28
C ASN A 236 18.20 15.40 -16.77
N GLY A 237 18.90 14.33 -16.34
CA GLY A 237 18.94 13.89 -14.94
C GLY A 237 17.74 13.03 -14.50
N TYR A 238 16.82 12.72 -15.41
CA TYR A 238 15.78 11.72 -15.20
C TYR A 238 16.27 10.33 -15.62
N SER A 239 15.53 9.29 -15.23
CA SER A 239 15.62 7.96 -15.84
C SER A 239 14.32 7.63 -16.57
N LYS A 240 14.42 7.00 -17.74
CA LYS A 240 13.29 6.32 -18.38
C LYS A 240 13.21 4.91 -17.83
N VAL A 241 12.06 4.57 -17.26
CA VAL A 241 11.76 3.23 -16.73
C VAL A 241 10.72 2.59 -17.62
N THR A 242 11.00 1.38 -18.08
CA THR A 242 10.02 0.49 -18.73
C THR A 242 9.78 -0.69 -17.81
N TRP A 243 8.58 -0.80 -17.26
CA TRP A 243 8.21 -1.82 -16.29
C TRP A 243 7.36 -2.89 -16.95
N VAL A 244 7.68 -4.16 -16.71
CA VAL A 244 6.95 -5.33 -17.19
C VAL A 244 6.53 -6.15 -15.99
N GLU A 245 5.23 -6.36 -15.82
CA GLU A 245 4.69 -7.28 -14.81
C GLU A 245 4.02 -8.44 -15.52
N HIS A 246 4.48 -9.67 -15.26
CA HIS A 246 3.96 -10.89 -15.84
C HIS A 246 3.81 -11.98 -14.76
N LEU A 247 2.57 -12.36 -14.48
CA LEU A 247 2.18 -13.25 -13.39
C LEU A 247 1.29 -14.38 -13.90
N GLU A 248 1.53 -15.58 -13.40
CA GLU A 248 0.61 -16.71 -13.45
C GLU A 248 -0.05 -16.88 -12.09
N ILE A 249 -1.38 -16.92 -12.05
CA ILE A 249 -2.15 -16.93 -10.81
C ILE A 249 -3.16 -18.05 -10.86
N GLU A 250 -3.06 -18.96 -9.89
CA GLU A 250 -4.09 -19.97 -9.67
C GLU A 250 -5.38 -19.29 -9.22
N HIS A 251 -6.49 -19.63 -9.88
CA HIS A 251 -7.77 -18.97 -9.72
C HIS A 251 -8.23 -19.01 -8.26
N MET A 252 -8.14 -17.87 -7.59
CA MET A 252 -8.57 -17.74 -6.20
C MET A 252 -10.10 -17.67 -6.09
N LEU A 253 -10.59 -17.86 -4.86
CA LEU A 253 -11.97 -17.61 -4.42
C LEU A 253 -12.55 -16.34 -5.05
N PRO A 254 -13.89 -16.23 -5.22
CA PRO A 254 -14.49 -15.12 -5.94
C PRO A 254 -14.00 -13.77 -5.40
N ILE A 255 -13.37 -12.98 -6.28
CA ILE A 255 -12.91 -11.62 -5.97
C ILE A 255 -14.12 -10.78 -5.55
N ASN A 256 -13.98 -10.00 -4.47
CA ASN A 256 -15.02 -9.10 -4.01
C ASN A 256 -15.52 -8.21 -5.18
N VAL A 257 -16.84 -8.09 -5.33
CA VAL A 257 -17.47 -7.40 -6.46
C VAL A 257 -16.98 -5.96 -6.67
N LEU A 258 -16.63 -5.26 -5.59
CA LEU A 258 -16.13 -3.87 -5.66
C LEU A 258 -14.76 -3.80 -6.36
N TYR A 259 -13.91 -4.81 -6.16
CA TYR A 259 -12.53 -4.83 -6.66
C TYR A 259 -12.37 -5.70 -7.91
N ARG A 260 -13.39 -6.45 -8.30
CA ARG A 260 -13.35 -7.40 -9.41
C ARG A 260 -12.80 -6.78 -10.69
N ASN A 261 -13.33 -5.64 -11.11
CA ASN A 261 -12.89 -4.98 -12.35
C ASN A 261 -11.46 -4.43 -12.23
N LEU A 262 -11.10 -3.88 -11.06
CA LEU A 262 -9.74 -3.40 -10.79
C LEU A 262 -8.70 -4.53 -10.90
N VAL A 263 -9.02 -5.71 -10.37
CA VAL A 263 -8.13 -6.88 -10.44
C VAL A 263 -8.08 -7.46 -11.85
N LEU A 264 -9.24 -7.71 -12.47
CA LEU A 264 -9.32 -8.34 -13.79
C LEU A 264 -8.76 -7.46 -14.92
N SER A 265 -8.77 -6.14 -14.78
CA SER A 265 -8.14 -5.22 -15.73
C SER A 265 -6.62 -5.11 -15.59
N GLY A 266 -6.02 -5.76 -14.59
CA GLY A 266 -4.61 -5.60 -14.26
C GLY A 266 -4.26 -4.30 -13.53
N ALA A 267 -5.23 -3.41 -13.29
CA ALA A 267 -4.99 -2.12 -12.63
C ALA A 267 -4.52 -2.26 -11.16
N ALA A 268 -4.90 -3.36 -10.49
CA ALA A 268 -4.54 -3.64 -9.10
C ALA A 268 -3.06 -4.03 -8.89
N PHE A 269 -2.47 -4.75 -9.85
CA PHE A 269 -1.17 -5.41 -9.67
C PHE A 269 -0.20 -5.21 -10.85
N GLY A 270 -0.64 -4.58 -11.94
CA GLY A 270 0.14 -4.43 -13.16
C GLY A 270 1.16 -3.30 -13.14
N ALA A 271 1.94 -3.23 -14.22
CA ALA A 271 3.08 -2.32 -14.41
C ALA A 271 2.73 -0.84 -14.23
N HIS A 272 1.53 -0.43 -14.65
CA HIS A 272 1.07 0.95 -14.50
C HIS A 272 1.06 1.41 -13.04
N ARG A 273 0.63 0.54 -12.12
CA ARG A 273 0.57 0.86 -10.69
C ARG A 273 1.97 0.97 -10.09
N TRP A 274 2.86 0.06 -10.47
CA TRP A 274 4.27 0.11 -10.06
C TRP A 274 4.95 1.40 -10.53
N LEU A 275 4.76 1.77 -11.79
CA LEU A 275 5.34 2.97 -12.37
C LEU A 275 4.79 4.25 -11.72
N ALA A 276 3.46 4.33 -11.50
CA ALA A 276 2.83 5.46 -10.83
C ALA A 276 3.34 5.63 -9.38
N ALA A 277 3.45 4.53 -8.63
CA ALA A 277 4.02 4.54 -7.29
C ALA A 277 5.50 4.95 -7.28
N LEU A 278 6.29 4.48 -8.26
CA LEU A 278 7.69 4.85 -8.40
C LEU A 278 7.86 6.35 -8.69
N GLN A 279 7.07 6.90 -9.61
CA GLN A 279 7.06 8.34 -9.92
C GLN A 279 6.79 9.16 -8.66
N ARG A 280 5.73 8.81 -7.91
CA ARG A 280 5.38 9.48 -6.66
C ARG A 280 6.50 9.37 -5.61
N ALA A 281 7.11 8.20 -5.43
CA ALA A 281 8.21 8.02 -4.49
C ALA A 281 9.44 8.87 -4.87
N CYS A 282 9.77 8.93 -6.17
CA CYS A 282 10.87 9.76 -6.67
C CYS A 282 10.60 11.25 -6.48
N GLU A 283 9.38 11.73 -6.76
CA GLU A 283 8.99 13.12 -6.51
C GLU A 283 9.07 13.49 -5.02
N ARG A 284 8.63 12.58 -4.14
CA ARG A 284 8.71 12.75 -2.69
C ARG A 284 10.16 12.83 -2.21
N PHE A 285 11.02 11.96 -2.73
CA PHE A 285 12.45 11.97 -2.40
C PHE A 285 13.16 13.24 -2.92
N ALA A 286 12.81 13.69 -4.12
CA ALA A 286 13.31 14.93 -4.69
C ALA A 286 12.90 16.14 -3.85
N SER A 287 11.63 16.17 -3.40
CA SER A 287 11.11 17.20 -2.50
C SER A 287 11.93 17.25 -1.21
N LEU A 288 12.22 16.10 -0.59
CA LEU A 288 13.08 15.99 0.60
C LEU A 288 14.49 16.57 0.36
N ALA A 289 15.09 16.31 -0.80
CA ALA A 289 16.42 16.82 -1.15
C ALA A 289 16.42 18.36 -1.34
N THR A 290 15.36 18.94 -1.90
CA THR A 290 15.23 20.39 -2.11
C THR A 290 15.02 21.20 -0.83
N LEU A 291 14.51 20.57 0.25
CA LEU A 291 14.34 21.22 1.55
C LEU A 291 15.66 21.68 2.22
N GLY A 292 16.82 21.28 1.69
CA GLY A 292 18.13 21.78 2.11
C GLY A 292 18.47 23.21 1.63
N VAL A 293 17.63 23.82 0.77
CA VAL A 293 17.81 25.20 0.31
C VAL A 293 17.06 26.14 1.26
N PRO A 294 17.71 27.13 1.90
CA PRO A 294 17.04 28.06 2.80
C PRO A 294 16.11 28.98 2.00
N HIS A 295 14.85 28.59 1.87
CA HIS A 295 13.79 29.53 1.57
C HIS A 295 13.33 30.18 2.87
N HIS A 296 13.11 31.49 2.83
CA HIS A 296 12.49 32.26 3.92
C HIS A 296 11.03 31.83 4.10
N ASP A 297 10.79 30.65 4.68
CA ASP A 297 9.46 30.24 5.08
C ASP A 297 9.09 30.85 6.43
N VAL A 298 7.90 31.43 6.47
CA VAL A 298 7.31 32.18 7.60
C VAL A 298 6.81 31.27 8.72
N ALA A 299 6.88 29.94 8.55
CA ALA A 299 6.54 28.96 9.57
C ALA A 299 7.81 28.41 10.21
N GLY A 300 7.97 28.55 11.53
CA GLY A 300 9.16 28.19 12.30
C GLY A 300 9.58 26.71 12.35
N VAL A 301 9.39 25.94 11.27
CA VAL A 301 9.90 24.57 11.10
C VAL A 301 11.26 24.62 10.42
N THR A 302 12.29 24.08 11.05
CA THR A 302 13.64 24.01 10.47
C THR A 302 13.68 23.03 9.28
N PRO A 303 14.64 23.14 8.35
CA PRO A 303 14.87 22.13 7.32
C PRO A 303 14.97 20.71 7.90
N GLU A 304 15.68 20.54 9.00
CA GLU A 304 15.82 19.29 9.75
C GLU A 304 14.45 18.84 10.29
N GLY A 305 13.65 19.76 10.81
CA GLY A 305 12.29 19.50 11.26
C GLY A 305 11.38 19.01 10.14
N LYS A 306 11.47 19.61 8.95
CA LYS A 306 10.74 19.13 7.76
C LYS A 306 11.17 17.70 7.39
N ARG A 307 12.47 17.37 7.43
CA ARG A 307 12.96 15.99 7.18
C ARG A 307 12.45 15.00 8.22
N SER A 308 12.46 15.36 9.50
CA SER A 308 11.92 14.52 10.58
C SER A 308 10.42 14.29 10.39
N MET A 309 9.66 15.33 10.04
CA MET A 309 8.22 15.23 9.76
C MET A 309 7.94 14.31 8.57
N MET A 310 8.73 14.41 7.50
CA MET A 310 8.61 13.50 6.35
C MET A 310 8.91 12.04 6.74
N ARG A 311 9.84 11.77 7.65
CA ARG A 311 10.11 10.41 8.16
C ARG A 311 8.98 9.89 9.04
N LEU A 312 8.46 10.71 9.95
CA LEU A 312 7.32 10.34 10.80
C LEU A 312 6.09 9.99 9.93
N SER A 313 5.83 10.83 8.93
CA SER A 313 4.73 10.67 8.00
C SER A 313 4.90 9.44 7.10
N GLN A 314 6.12 9.16 6.62
CA GLN A 314 6.42 7.94 5.88
C GLN A 314 6.07 6.70 6.71
N ARG A 315 6.46 6.67 7.99
CA ARG A 315 6.11 5.57 8.89
C ARG A 315 4.59 5.47 9.10
N MET A 316 3.90 6.60 9.22
CA MET A 316 2.43 6.65 9.33
C MET A 316 1.77 5.97 8.13
N VAL A 317 2.20 6.33 6.92
CA VAL A 317 1.69 5.75 5.66
C VAL A 317 2.03 4.25 5.57
N SER A 318 3.29 3.86 5.82
CA SER A 318 3.69 2.44 5.80
C SER A 318 2.89 1.61 6.80
N SER A 319 2.66 2.12 8.01
CA SER A 319 1.86 1.44 9.04
C SER A 319 0.39 1.33 8.65
N PHE A 320 -0.18 2.37 8.04
CA PHE A 320 -1.54 2.33 7.49
C PHE A 320 -1.68 1.25 6.42
N CYS A 321 -0.77 1.24 5.44
CA CYS A 321 -0.75 0.26 4.36
C CYS A 321 -0.61 -1.16 4.90
N ALA A 322 0.38 -1.42 5.74
CA ALA A 322 0.59 -2.74 6.34
C ALA A 322 -0.67 -3.21 7.09
N SER A 323 -1.34 -2.31 7.81
CA SER A 323 -2.54 -2.67 8.58
C SER A 323 -3.76 -3.00 7.76
N LEU A 324 -3.79 -2.66 6.46
CA LEU A 324 -4.87 -2.97 5.54
C LEU A 324 -4.61 -4.25 4.73
N SER A 325 -3.41 -4.84 4.86
CA SER A 325 -3.06 -6.09 4.19
C SER A 325 -3.95 -7.24 4.68
N SER A 326 -4.41 -8.06 3.75
CA SER A 326 -5.13 -9.32 4.05
C SER A 326 -4.18 -10.52 4.03
N SER A 327 -2.98 -10.35 4.61
CA SER A 327 -2.00 -11.43 4.78
C SER A 327 -2.59 -12.56 5.64
N PRO A 328 -2.24 -13.84 5.40
CA PRO A 328 -2.69 -14.95 6.25
C PRO A 328 -2.37 -14.75 7.75
N LEU A 329 -1.35 -13.95 8.06
CA LEU A 329 -0.96 -13.57 9.42
C LEU A 329 -1.94 -12.59 10.07
N GLN A 330 -2.63 -11.77 9.28
CA GLN A 330 -3.59 -10.78 9.74
C GLN A 330 -5.01 -11.28 9.45
N ARG A 331 -5.62 -11.94 10.44
CA ARG A 331 -6.96 -12.48 10.29
C ARG A 331 -8.00 -11.38 10.45
N TRP A 332 -8.60 -11.00 9.33
CA TRP A 332 -9.78 -10.14 9.30
C TRP A 332 -11.05 -10.93 9.57
N THR A 333 -11.88 -10.43 10.48
CA THR A 333 -13.21 -10.97 10.75
C THR A 333 -14.25 -10.02 10.19
N LEU A 334 -15.12 -10.54 9.33
CA LEU A 334 -16.26 -9.80 8.82
C LEU A 334 -17.32 -9.67 9.92
N LEU A 335 -17.67 -8.44 10.28
CA LEU A 335 -18.80 -8.20 11.18
C LEU A 335 -20.10 -8.25 10.38
N SER A 336 -20.97 -9.18 10.76
CA SER A 336 -22.34 -9.24 10.24
C SER A 336 -23.25 -8.39 11.14
N GLY A 337 -23.58 -7.14 10.74
CA GLY A 337 -24.58 -6.35 11.50
C GLY A 337 -24.71 -4.83 11.23
N THR A 338 -25.97 -4.37 11.43
CA THR A 338 -26.59 -3.02 11.56
C THR A 338 -26.33 -1.89 10.56
N THR A 339 -25.26 -1.91 9.79
CA THR A 339 -24.99 -0.87 8.77
C THR A 339 -25.12 -1.44 7.35
N ASP A 340 -25.46 -0.60 6.37
CA ASP A 340 -25.56 -1.02 4.94
C ASP A 340 -24.23 -1.51 4.34
N VAL A 341 -23.13 -1.48 5.10
CA VAL A 341 -21.79 -1.79 4.61
C VAL A 341 -21.15 -2.83 5.52
N SER A 342 -20.46 -3.80 4.90
CA SER A 342 -19.70 -4.80 5.63
C SER A 342 -18.41 -4.22 6.20
N VAL A 343 -18.18 -4.36 7.50
CA VAL A 343 -16.97 -3.90 8.18
C VAL A 343 -16.10 -5.10 8.55
N CYS A 344 -14.83 -5.05 8.18
CA CYS A 344 -13.81 -6.00 8.59
C CYS A 344 -13.08 -5.48 9.82
N VAL A 345 -12.85 -6.33 10.81
CA VAL A 345 -12.11 -5.98 12.02
C VAL A 345 -10.97 -6.96 12.25
N SER A 346 -9.81 -6.44 12.62
CA SER A 346 -8.65 -7.20 13.08
C SER A 346 -8.06 -6.53 14.33
N THR A 347 -7.34 -7.30 15.13
CA THR A 347 -6.70 -6.79 16.35
C THR A 347 -5.22 -7.05 16.28
N HIS A 348 -4.43 -6.05 16.64
CA HIS A 348 -3.00 -6.20 16.79
C HIS A 348 -2.57 -5.81 18.20
N ARG A 349 -1.57 -6.53 18.71
CA ARG A 349 -0.90 -6.25 19.98
C ARG A 349 0.57 -6.06 19.63
N SER A 350 1.12 -4.90 19.93
CA SER A 350 2.53 -4.62 19.74
C SER A 350 3.08 -3.87 20.95
N THR A 351 4.35 -4.14 21.25
CA THR A 351 5.17 -3.40 22.20
C THR A 351 6.38 -2.77 21.49
N ASP A 352 6.34 -2.72 20.16
CA ASP A 352 7.46 -2.25 19.33
C ASP A 352 7.59 -0.73 19.43
N SER A 353 8.83 -0.23 19.31
CA SER A 353 9.11 1.19 19.31
C SER A 353 8.35 1.92 18.19
N GLY A 354 7.58 2.95 18.54
CA GLY A 354 6.78 3.72 17.59
C GLY A 354 5.36 3.16 17.35
N GLN A 355 4.98 2.07 18.02
CA GLN A 355 3.59 1.63 18.16
C GLN A 355 3.08 1.98 19.57
N PRO A 356 1.78 2.24 19.74
CA PRO A 356 1.21 2.41 21.07
C PRO A 356 1.25 1.07 21.84
N ASN A 357 1.71 1.12 23.09
CA ASN A 357 1.69 -0.03 23.97
C ASN A 357 0.25 -0.40 24.31
N GLY A 358 -0.23 -1.56 23.85
CA GLY A 358 -1.57 -2.01 24.16
C GLY A 358 -2.22 -2.91 23.13
N VAL A 359 -3.55 -2.87 23.12
CA VAL A 359 -4.41 -3.58 22.17
C VAL A 359 -5.01 -2.57 21.22
N VAL A 360 -4.66 -2.67 19.95
CA VAL A 360 -5.18 -1.81 18.90
C VAL A 360 -6.15 -2.58 18.04
N LEU A 361 -7.33 -2.00 17.84
CA LEU A 361 -8.37 -2.49 16.97
C LEU A 361 -8.27 -1.78 15.63
N SER A 362 -8.06 -2.55 14.57
CA SER A 362 -8.10 -2.07 13.19
C SER A 362 -9.46 -2.42 12.60
N ALA A 363 -10.17 -1.43 12.08
CA ALA A 363 -11.42 -1.66 11.37
C ALA A 363 -11.34 -1.02 9.99
N ALA A 364 -11.91 -1.69 8.99
CA ALA A 364 -11.90 -1.22 7.62
C ALA A 364 -13.17 -1.62 6.87
N THR A 365 -13.58 -0.78 5.94
CA THR A 365 -14.70 -1.05 5.05
C THR A 365 -14.45 -0.46 3.67
N SER A 366 -15.10 -1.00 2.65
CA SER A 366 -14.98 -0.50 1.27
C SER A 366 -16.35 -0.17 0.71
N ILE A 367 -16.46 0.98 0.04
CA ILE A 367 -17.67 1.46 -0.63
C ILE A 367 -17.36 1.87 -2.06
N TRP A 368 -18.34 1.74 -2.95
CA TRP A 368 -18.29 2.40 -4.25
C TRP A 368 -19.05 3.73 -4.17
N LEU A 369 -18.47 4.78 -4.77
CA LEU A 369 -19.09 6.09 -4.88
C LEU A 369 -19.26 6.45 -6.37
N PRO A 370 -20.43 6.97 -6.79
CA PRO A 370 -20.69 7.45 -8.15
C PRO A 370 -20.06 8.83 -8.41
N VAL A 371 -18.83 9.04 -7.92
CA VAL A 371 -18.10 10.30 -7.98
C VAL A 371 -16.67 9.99 -8.42
N PRO A 372 -16.05 10.83 -9.28
CA PRO A 372 -14.64 10.72 -9.62
C PRO A 372 -13.72 10.67 -8.39
N GLY A 373 -12.69 9.83 -8.43
CA GLY A 373 -11.79 9.63 -7.29
C GLY A 373 -11.01 10.89 -6.90
N ASP A 374 -10.70 11.77 -7.86
CA ASP A 374 -10.05 13.06 -7.62
C ASP A 374 -10.94 14.04 -6.86
N HIS A 375 -12.26 14.03 -7.11
CA HIS A 375 -13.22 14.80 -6.33
C HIS A 375 -13.31 14.29 -4.89
N VAL A 376 -13.37 12.95 -4.69
CA VAL A 376 -13.35 12.36 -3.35
C VAL A 376 -12.05 12.71 -2.64
N PHE A 377 -10.90 12.60 -3.32
CA PHE A 377 -9.60 12.96 -2.78
C PHE A 377 -9.52 14.43 -2.36
N ALA A 378 -10.02 15.34 -3.19
CA ALA A 378 -10.11 16.76 -2.87
C ALA A 378 -11.00 17.02 -1.64
N PHE A 379 -12.12 16.31 -1.52
CA PHE A 379 -13.04 16.43 -0.39
C PHE A 379 -12.43 15.91 0.91
N VAL A 380 -11.90 14.68 0.95
CA VAL A 380 -11.42 14.09 2.21
C VAL A 380 -10.13 14.72 2.74
N ARG A 381 -9.34 15.38 1.88
CA ARG A 381 -8.11 16.07 2.32
C ARG A 381 -8.35 17.50 2.80
N ASP A 382 -9.47 18.12 2.41
CA ASP A 382 -9.75 19.53 2.68
C ASP A 382 -10.08 19.75 4.17
N GLU A 383 -9.33 20.65 4.79
CA GLU A 383 -9.50 21.05 6.19
C GLU A 383 -10.89 21.60 6.47
N ASN A 384 -11.49 22.31 5.50
CA ASN A 384 -12.81 22.93 5.65
C ASN A 384 -13.93 21.89 5.56
N ALA A 385 -13.71 20.81 4.80
CA ALA A 385 -14.65 19.70 4.65
C ALA A 385 -14.55 18.67 5.78
N ARG A 386 -13.45 18.67 6.56
CA ARG A 386 -13.18 17.65 7.59
C ARG A 386 -14.29 17.47 8.60
N SER A 387 -14.87 18.56 9.10
CA SER A 387 -15.98 18.53 10.06
C SER A 387 -17.24 17.81 9.54
N GLN A 388 -17.36 17.62 8.21
CA GLN A 388 -18.50 16.96 7.59
C GLN A 388 -18.41 15.43 7.66
N TRP A 389 -17.21 14.85 7.85
CA TRP A 389 -16.99 13.40 7.82
C TRP A 389 -16.19 12.85 9.01
N ASP A 390 -15.34 13.66 9.64
CA ASP A 390 -14.48 13.23 10.74
C ASP A 390 -15.29 13.21 12.04
N VAL A 391 -15.90 12.07 12.33
CA VAL A 391 -16.70 11.87 13.55
C VAL A 391 -15.86 12.12 14.82
N LEU A 392 -14.55 11.88 14.77
CA LEU A 392 -13.63 12.10 15.90
C LEU A 392 -13.34 13.59 16.13
N SER A 393 -13.60 14.44 15.14
CA SER A 393 -13.49 15.90 15.29
C SER A 393 -14.65 16.51 16.07
N HIS A 394 -15.71 15.76 16.39
CA HIS A 394 -16.94 16.26 17.03
C HIS A 394 -17.53 17.52 16.36
N GLY A 395 -17.42 17.61 15.03
CA GLY A 395 -17.93 18.74 14.24
C GLY A 395 -17.08 20.01 14.31
N ASN A 396 -15.90 19.95 14.91
CA ASN A 396 -15.06 21.12 15.10
C ASN A 396 -14.22 21.39 13.85
N GLN A 397 -14.03 22.68 13.57
CA GLN A 397 -13.17 23.11 12.48
C GLN A 397 -11.71 22.84 12.82
N VAL A 398 -10.93 22.53 11.78
CA VAL A 398 -9.49 22.37 11.86
C VAL A 398 -8.80 23.47 11.06
N GLN A 399 -7.58 23.81 11.46
CA GLN A 399 -6.74 24.78 10.80
C GLN A 399 -5.37 24.17 10.52
N GLU A 400 -4.88 24.31 9.29
CA GLU A 400 -3.53 23.96 8.90
C GLU A 400 -2.52 24.92 9.56
N VAL A 401 -1.59 24.34 10.31
CA VAL A 401 -0.52 25.05 11.03
C VAL A 401 0.78 25.03 10.23
N SER A 402 1.01 23.95 9.47
CA SER A 402 2.20 23.75 8.66
C SER A 402 1.89 22.82 7.50
N ARG A 403 2.57 23.06 6.37
CA ARG A 403 2.41 22.31 5.13
C ARG A 403 3.76 22.06 4.48
N ILE A 404 4.02 20.82 4.09
CA ILE A 404 5.19 20.40 3.35
C ILE A 404 4.71 19.75 2.04
N PRO A 405 4.89 20.40 0.88
CA PRO A 405 4.64 19.76 -0.42
C PRO A 405 5.52 18.51 -0.58
N ASN A 406 4.97 17.41 -1.10
CA ASN A 406 5.69 16.15 -1.28
C ASN A 406 5.59 15.60 -2.72
N GLY A 407 5.22 16.44 -3.70
CA GLY A 407 5.21 16.09 -5.12
C GLY A 407 4.75 17.23 -6.02
N SER A 408 4.64 16.95 -7.32
CA SER A 408 4.25 17.94 -8.33
C SER A 408 2.76 18.30 -8.27
N ASN A 409 1.92 17.34 -7.90
CA ASN A 409 0.49 17.56 -7.66
C ASN A 409 0.32 18.42 -6.38
N PRO A 410 -0.35 19.59 -6.45
CA PRO A 410 -0.58 20.42 -5.28
C PRO A 410 -1.33 19.73 -4.14
N GLY A 411 -2.07 18.66 -4.43
CA GLY A 411 -2.72 17.82 -3.41
C GLY A 411 -1.78 16.94 -2.60
N ASN A 412 -0.57 16.73 -3.09
CA ASN A 412 0.44 15.89 -2.48
C ASN A 412 1.18 16.75 -1.43
N CYS A 413 0.83 16.55 -0.16
CA CYS A 413 1.49 17.24 0.94
C CYS A 413 1.39 16.49 2.28
N ILE A 414 2.24 16.90 3.20
CA ILE A 414 2.19 16.56 4.62
C ILE A 414 1.76 17.81 5.36
N SER A 415 0.68 17.70 6.13
CA SER A 415 0.01 18.82 6.77
C SER A 415 -0.14 18.54 8.25
N LEU A 416 0.09 19.56 9.07
CA LEU A 416 -0.13 19.51 10.51
C LEU A 416 -1.36 20.36 10.83
N LEU A 417 -2.45 19.71 11.24
CA LEU A 417 -3.73 20.36 11.50
C LEU A 417 -3.96 20.51 13.01
N ARG A 418 -4.59 21.61 13.40
CA ARG A 418 -5.00 21.91 14.77
C ARG A 418 -6.51 22.07 14.83
N GLY A 419 -7.18 21.36 15.74
CA GLY A 419 -8.59 21.59 16.03
C GLY A 419 -8.80 22.94 16.75
N LEU A 420 -9.82 23.69 16.37
CA LEU A 420 -10.11 25.03 16.90
C LEU A 420 -10.90 25.02 18.23
N ASN A 421 -10.73 23.98 19.04
CA ASN A 421 -11.44 23.79 20.32
C ASN A 421 -10.72 24.40 21.52
N ALA A 422 -11.44 25.18 22.33
CA ALA A 422 -10.92 25.77 23.57
C ALA A 422 -10.51 24.73 24.65
N ASN A 423 -11.06 23.50 24.61
CA ASN A 423 -10.87 22.46 25.64
C ASN A 423 -9.93 21.31 25.23
N GLN A 424 -9.49 21.23 23.97
CA GLN A 424 -8.62 20.14 23.44
C GLN A 424 -7.31 20.68 22.87
N ASN A 425 -6.68 21.61 23.60
CA ASN A 425 -5.45 22.29 23.18
C ASN A 425 -4.18 21.42 23.18
N SER A 426 -4.27 20.10 23.33
CA SER A 426 -3.11 19.21 23.52
C SER A 426 -2.76 18.32 22.33
N MET A 427 -3.63 18.21 21.31
CA MET A 427 -3.46 17.29 20.19
C MET A 427 -3.47 18.01 18.84
N LEU A 428 -2.61 17.56 17.94
CA LEU A 428 -2.56 17.93 16.53
C LEU A 428 -2.85 16.69 15.67
N ILE A 429 -3.16 16.90 14.39
CA ILE A 429 -3.37 15.83 13.43
C ILE A 429 -2.25 15.94 12.38
N LEU A 430 -1.40 14.93 12.32
CA LEU A 430 -0.48 14.75 11.19
C LEU A 430 -1.26 14.10 10.05
N GLN A 431 -1.23 14.68 8.86
CA GLN A 431 -1.91 14.16 7.67
C GLN A 431 -0.95 14.11 6.48
N GLU A 432 -0.89 12.99 5.76
CA GLU A 432 -0.29 12.89 4.43
C GLU A 432 -1.37 12.59 3.40
N SER A 433 -1.51 13.48 2.43
CA SER A 433 -2.33 13.29 1.25
C SER A 433 -1.42 13.04 0.05
N CYS A 434 -1.74 12.04 -0.76
CA CYS A 434 -1.03 11.80 -2.01
C CYS A 434 -1.93 11.15 -3.06
N ALA A 435 -1.75 11.55 -4.31
CA ALA A 435 -2.41 10.99 -5.48
C ALA A 435 -1.40 10.80 -6.61
N ASP A 436 -1.57 9.72 -7.35
CA ASP A 436 -0.84 9.37 -8.57
C ASP A 436 -1.83 8.81 -9.61
N ALA A 437 -1.31 8.36 -10.76
CA ALA A 437 -2.16 7.85 -11.85
C ALA A 437 -2.94 6.57 -11.48
N SER A 438 -2.52 5.85 -10.43
CA SER A 438 -3.15 4.59 -10.00
C SER A 438 -4.19 4.75 -8.90
N GLY A 439 -4.22 5.90 -8.21
CA GLY A 439 -5.16 6.19 -7.14
C GLY A 439 -4.68 7.27 -6.18
N ALA A 440 -5.37 7.39 -5.05
CA ALA A 440 -5.05 8.36 -4.02
C ALA A 440 -5.16 7.78 -2.61
N LEU A 441 -4.47 8.42 -1.67
CA LEU A 441 -4.41 8.05 -0.27
C LEU A 441 -4.44 9.32 0.59
N VAL A 442 -5.23 9.31 1.66
CA VAL A 442 -5.20 10.32 2.72
C VAL A 442 -5.07 9.57 4.05
N VAL A 443 -3.90 9.67 4.67
CA VAL A 443 -3.62 9.04 5.97
C VAL A 443 -3.40 10.12 7.00
N TYR A 444 -3.93 9.94 8.19
CA TYR A 444 -3.72 10.83 9.31
C TYR A 444 -3.59 10.09 10.63
N SER A 445 -2.91 10.71 11.59
CA SER A 445 -2.79 10.21 12.96
C SER A 445 -2.83 11.39 13.92
N PRO A 446 -3.51 11.27 15.07
CA PRO A 446 -3.34 12.22 16.16
C PRO A 446 -1.92 12.15 16.71
N ILE A 447 -1.33 13.30 17.03
CA ILE A 447 -0.05 13.43 17.73
C ILE A 447 -0.18 14.50 18.81
N ASP A 448 0.52 14.35 19.94
CA ASP A 448 0.53 15.39 20.98
C ASP A 448 1.49 16.53 20.60
N ILE A 449 1.29 17.70 21.23
CA ILE A 449 2.15 18.87 21.00
C ILE A 449 3.63 18.58 21.32
N PRO A 450 3.98 17.88 22.42
CA PRO A 450 5.37 17.50 22.69
C PRO A 450 6.02 16.69 21.55
N ALA A 451 5.34 15.67 21.02
CA ALA A 451 5.84 14.88 19.89
C ALA A 451 5.96 15.73 18.62
N ALA A 452 4.99 16.62 18.36
CA ALA A 452 5.09 17.56 17.25
C ALA A 452 6.32 18.48 17.38
N ASN A 453 6.62 18.96 18.60
CA ASN A 453 7.80 19.80 18.85
C ASN A 453 9.12 19.04 18.63
N VAL A 454 9.21 17.78 19.06
CA VAL A 454 10.37 16.89 18.80
C VAL A 454 10.60 16.73 17.30
N VAL A 455 9.53 16.53 16.53
CA VAL A 455 9.63 16.39 15.07
C VAL A 455 10.03 17.72 14.44
N MET A 456 9.41 18.83 14.85
CA MET A 456 9.69 20.16 14.30
C MET A 456 11.08 20.68 14.65
N SER A 457 11.71 20.20 15.73
CA SER A 457 13.10 20.51 16.08
C SER A 457 14.11 19.70 15.25
N GLY A 458 13.67 18.68 14.51
CA GLY A 458 14.52 17.80 13.71
C GLY A 458 15.08 16.60 14.45
N GLU A 459 14.57 16.31 15.65
CA GLU A 459 14.94 15.11 16.41
C GLU A 459 14.37 13.83 15.77
N ASP A 460 14.82 12.66 16.25
CA ASP A 460 14.43 11.36 15.71
C ASP A 460 12.96 11.02 16.04
N PRO A 461 12.08 10.83 15.04
CA PRO A 461 10.68 10.51 15.26
C PRO A 461 10.43 9.03 15.60
N SER A 462 11.46 8.17 15.60
CA SER A 462 11.31 6.71 15.75
C SER A 462 10.58 6.27 17.04
N GLY A 463 10.64 7.05 18.11
CA GLY A 463 9.94 6.76 19.37
C GLY A 463 8.46 7.17 19.41
N ILE A 464 7.98 7.97 18.45
CA ILE A 464 6.63 8.57 18.51
C ILE A 464 5.57 7.51 18.14
N PRO A 465 4.64 7.16 19.02
CA PRO A 465 3.59 6.20 18.71
C PRO A 465 2.56 6.80 17.74
N LEU A 466 2.11 6.01 16.76
CA LEU A 466 1.11 6.42 15.76
C LEU A 466 -0.07 5.44 15.70
N LEU A 467 -1.26 5.97 15.44
CA LEU A 467 -2.48 5.21 15.16
C LEU A 467 -3.08 5.71 13.85
N PRO A 468 -2.49 5.32 12.71
CA PRO A 468 -2.92 5.82 11.43
C PRO A 468 -4.34 5.39 11.09
N SER A 469 -5.09 6.35 10.57
CA SER A 469 -6.45 6.24 10.06
C SER A 469 -6.51 6.92 8.71
N GLY A 470 -7.48 6.59 7.86
CA GLY A 470 -7.53 7.22 6.55
C GLY A 470 -8.34 6.53 5.48
N PHE A 471 -8.02 6.92 4.25
CA PHE A 471 -8.76 6.60 3.04
C PHE A 471 -7.81 6.12 1.95
N ALA A 472 -8.11 5.00 1.31
CA ALA A 472 -7.55 4.62 0.03
C ALA A 472 -8.62 4.75 -1.06
N ILE A 473 -8.33 5.49 -2.11
CA ILE A 473 -9.25 5.82 -3.20
C ILE A 473 -8.68 5.22 -4.47
N LEU A 474 -9.35 4.20 -5.00
CA LEU A 474 -8.94 3.48 -6.19
C LEU A 474 -9.97 3.68 -7.31
N PRO A 475 -9.54 3.66 -8.58
CA PRO A 475 -10.48 3.69 -9.69
C PRO A 475 -11.40 2.46 -9.64
N ASP A 476 -12.62 2.58 -10.15
CA ASP A 476 -13.59 1.47 -10.16
C ASP A 476 -13.25 0.36 -11.18
N GLY A 477 -12.18 0.54 -11.96
CA GLY A 477 -11.66 -0.40 -12.94
C GLY A 477 -12.58 -0.62 -14.14
N ARG A 478 -13.64 0.17 -14.31
CA ARG A 478 -14.56 0.00 -15.45
C ARG A 478 -13.93 0.64 -16.70
N PRO A 479 -13.83 -0.08 -17.83
CA PRO A 479 -13.39 0.52 -19.06
C PRO A 479 -14.37 1.63 -19.45
N GLY A 480 -13.85 2.80 -19.83
CA GLY A 480 -14.67 3.89 -20.35
C GLY A 480 -15.43 3.40 -21.58
N SER A 481 -16.75 3.22 -21.47
CA SER A 481 -17.55 2.65 -22.55
C SER A 481 -17.77 3.71 -23.64
N SER A 482 -16.91 3.76 -24.64
CA SER A 482 -17.08 4.61 -25.83
C SER A 482 -18.07 4.03 -26.86
N GLY A 483 -18.82 2.97 -26.52
CA GLY A 483 -19.82 2.34 -27.38
C GLY A 483 -21.27 2.35 -26.86
N ALA A 484 -21.53 2.90 -25.66
CA ALA A 484 -22.88 3.07 -25.12
C ALA A 484 -23.37 4.51 -25.36
N ALA A 485 -24.68 4.70 -25.56
CA ALA A 485 -25.29 6.01 -25.83
C ALA A 485 -25.05 7.06 -24.72
N ALA A 486 -24.61 6.62 -23.54
CA ALA A 486 -24.03 7.45 -22.49
C ALA A 486 -22.97 6.63 -21.73
N PRO A 487 -21.76 7.16 -21.46
CA PRO A 487 -20.81 6.50 -20.57
C PRO A 487 -21.41 6.38 -19.15
N PRO A 488 -21.18 5.27 -18.42
CA PRO A 488 -21.58 5.17 -17.03
C PRO A 488 -20.94 6.32 -16.23
N PRO A 489 -21.60 6.79 -15.15
CA PRO A 489 -21.04 7.85 -14.33
C PRO A 489 -19.66 7.40 -13.80
N PRO A 490 -18.64 8.26 -13.89
CA PRO A 490 -17.32 7.96 -13.33
C PRO A 490 -17.46 7.71 -11.83
N GLY A 491 -16.87 6.62 -11.35
CA GLY A 491 -16.92 6.24 -9.95
C GLY A 491 -15.57 5.79 -9.41
N CYS A 492 -15.49 5.65 -8.10
CA CYS A 492 -14.31 5.14 -7.42
C CYS A 492 -14.70 4.18 -6.30
N VAL A 493 -13.74 3.34 -5.91
CA VAL A 493 -13.83 2.52 -4.70
C VAL A 493 -13.03 3.20 -3.60
N VAL A 494 -13.66 3.41 -2.45
CA VAL A 494 -13.03 4.02 -1.27
C VAL A 494 -12.96 2.98 -0.17
N THR A 495 -11.75 2.67 0.31
CA THR A 495 -11.54 1.98 1.57
C THR A 495 -11.36 3.00 2.67
N VAL A 496 -12.18 2.92 3.71
CA VAL A 496 -12.04 3.68 4.96
C VAL A 496 -11.46 2.74 6.00
N ALA A 497 -10.43 3.17 6.74
CA ALA A 497 -9.85 2.38 7.81
C ALA A 497 -9.46 3.22 9.02
N PHE A 498 -9.69 2.67 10.21
CA PHE A 498 -9.33 3.26 11.49
C PHE A 498 -8.49 2.31 12.32
N GLN A 499 -7.50 2.86 13.01
CA GLN A 499 -6.78 2.18 14.09
C GLN A 499 -7.07 2.89 15.41
N ILE A 500 -7.55 2.12 16.39
CA ILE A 500 -8.01 2.65 17.67
C ILE A 500 -7.39 1.84 18.80
N LEU A 501 -6.71 2.53 19.72
CA LEU A 501 -6.20 1.94 20.94
C LEU A 501 -7.35 1.71 21.92
N VAL A 502 -7.69 0.44 22.14
CA VAL A 502 -8.80 0.01 23.00
C VAL A 502 -8.35 -0.18 24.45
N SER A 503 -7.09 -0.52 24.65
CA SER A 503 -6.51 -0.62 26.00
C SER A 503 -5.02 -0.40 25.99
N ASN A 504 -4.50 0.26 27.02
CA ASN A 504 -3.07 0.43 27.25
C ASN A 504 -2.42 -0.80 27.91
N LEU A 505 -3.21 -1.84 28.22
CA LEU A 505 -2.73 -3.11 28.78
C LEU A 505 -2.71 -4.17 27.67
N PRO A 506 -1.54 -4.65 27.23
CA PRO A 506 -1.44 -5.67 26.18
C PRO A 506 -2.19 -6.97 26.50
N SER A 507 -2.44 -7.25 27.78
CA SER A 507 -3.19 -8.41 28.27
C SER A 507 -4.71 -8.25 28.25
N SER A 508 -5.25 -7.06 27.96
CA SER A 508 -6.70 -6.83 27.98
C SER A 508 -7.41 -7.65 26.89
N ARG A 509 -8.58 -8.20 27.20
CA ARG A 509 -9.44 -8.81 26.18
C ARG A 509 -10.30 -7.74 25.53
N LEU A 510 -10.60 -7.92 24.24
CA LEU A 510 -11.58 -7.09 23.55
C LEU A 510 -12.97 -7.37 24.14
N ASN A 511 -13.76 -6.32 24.33
CA ASN A 511 -15.17 -6.45 24.65
C ASN A 511 -16.02 -6.21 23.38
N ALA A 512 -17.23 -6.76 23.36
CA ALA A 512 -18.18 -6.57 22.26
C ALA A 512 -18.52 -5.09 22.04
N GLU A 513 -18.50 -4.29 23.11
CA GLU A 513 -18.81 -2.86 23.10
C GLU A 513 -17.80 -2.04 22.28
N SER A 514 -16.50 -2.33 22.41
CA SER A 514 -15.46 -1.66 21.60
C SER A 514 -15.63 -1.97 20.12
N VAL A 515 -15.89 -3.24 19.79
CA VAL A 515 -16.14 -3.66 18.40
C VAL A 515 -17.39 -2.98 17.84
N ALA A 516 -18.48 -2.93 18.60
CA ALA A 516 -19.71 -2.25 18.19
C ALA A 516 -19.51 -0.74 18.00
N THR A 517 -18.73 -0.10 18.88
CA THR A 517 -18.43 1.33 18.79
C THR A 517 -17.61 1.67 17.55
N VAL A 518 -16.57 0.88 17.25
CA VAL A 518 -15.76 1.08 16.04
C VAL A 518 -16.56 0.80 14.77
N ASN A 519 -17.42 -0.23 14.78
CA ASN A 519 -18.35 -0.50 13.69
C ASN A 519 -19.28 0.71 13.43
N SER A 520 -19.85 1.28 14.50
CA SER A 520 -20.69 2.48 14.42
C SER A 520 -19.93 3.70 13.91
N LEU A 521 -18.69 3.89 14.37
CA LEU A 521 -17.81 5.00 13.95
C LEU A 521 -17.54 4.96 12.44
N ILE A 522 -17.13 3.79 11.92
CA ILE A 522 -16.92 3.58 10.49
C ILE A 522 -18.21 3.78 9.71
N GLY A 523 -19.31 3.17 10.16
CA GLY A 523 -20.61 3.30 9.50
C GLY A 523 -21.06 4.75 9.40
N THR A 524 -20.93 5.52 10.49
CA THR A 524 -21.29 6.94 10.55
C THR A 524 -20.42 7.77 9.62
N THR A 525 -19.10 7.54 9.62
CA THR A 525 -18.15 8.22 8.71
C THR A 525 -18.54 7.99 7.25
N VAL A 526 -18.85 6.74 6.88
CA VAL A 526 -19.28 6.38 5.52
C VAL A 526 -20.59 7.09 5.15
N GLN A 527 -21.58 7.12 6.04
CA GLN A 527 -22.85 7.80 5.78
C GLN A 527 -22.67 9.32 5.63
N GLN A 528 -21.81 9.92 6.45
CA GLN A 528 -21.46 11.33 6.36
C GLN A 528 -20.77 11.68 5.04
N ILE A 529 -19.80 10.86 4.60
CA ILE A 529 -19.16 11.04 3.28
C ILE A 529 -20.19 10.93 2.15
N LYS A 530 -21.05 9.91 2.20
CA LYS A 530 -22.11 9.75 1.20
C LYS A 530 -23.06 10.95 1.19
N ALA A 531 -23.48 11.44 2.36
CA ALA A 531 -24.36 12.60 2.45
C ALA A 531 -23.70 13.87 1.91
N ALA A 532 -22.46 14.16 2.32
CA ALA A 532 -21.71 15.35 1.88
C ALA A 532 -21.43 15.37 0.37
N LEU A 533 -21.22 14.19 -0.23
CA LEU A 533 -21.01 14.05 -1.68
C LEU A 533 -22.32 13.87 -2.48
N ASN A 534 -23.48 13.97 -1.84
CA ASN A 534 -24.81 13.74 -2.45
C ASN A 534 -24.96 12.32 -3.07
N CYS A 535 -24.35 11.33 -2.43
CA CYS A 535 -24.36 9.90 -2.77
C CYS A 535 -25.22 9.06 -1.82
N ALA A 536 -26.00 9.68 -0.92
CA ALA A 536 -26.97 8.97 -0.11
C ALA A 536 -28.02 8.32 -1.06
N GLY A 537 -28.33 7.05 -0.85
CA GLY A 537 -29.41 6.40 -1.59
C GLY A 537 -30.75 7.12 -1.33
N PRO A 538 -31.75 6.95 -2.21
CA PRO A 538 -33.10 7.43 -1.96
C PRO A 538 -33.73 6.81 -0.69
#